data_AF-A0A5F0DDJ4-F1
#
_entry.id   AF-A0A5F0DDJ4-F1
#
_cell.length_a   1.000
_cell.length_b   1.000
_cell.length_c   1.000
_cell.angle_alpha   90.00
_cell.angle_beta   90.00
_cell.angle_gamma   90.00
#
_symmetry.space_group_name_H-M   'P 1'
#
loop_
_entity.id
_entity.type
_entity.pdbx_description
1 polymer ?
#
loop_
_entity_poly.entity_id
_entity_poly.type
_entity_poly.pdbx_seq_one_letter_code
_entity_poly.pdbx_strand_id
1 'polypeptide(L)' 'MLQQLGTTEFRLLRNSLEVSDPTLSKHLRILEAAGYVDILKGIVASRPRTRVQLTDAGREAFTGHVAFLRTIVGADDAEP' A
#
# COMPACT_ATOMS: atom_id res chain seq x y z
N MET A 1 3.81 6.36 1.70
CA MET A 1 2.56 6.96 1.14
C MET A 1 1.28 6.33 1.69
N LEU A 2 1.05 5.01 1.58
CA LEU A 2 -0.19 4.39 2.12
C LEU A 2 -0.33 4.50 3.64
N GLN A 3 0.77 4.40 4.39
CA GLN A 3 0.75 4.64 5.84
C GLN A 3 0.41 6.08 6.23
N GLN A 4 0.63 7.04 5.34
CA GLN A 4 0.55 8.47 5.66
C GLN A 4 -0.77 9.11 5.22
N LEU A 5 -1.50 8.48 4.28
CA LEU A 5 -2.73 9.01 3.69
C LEU A 5 -3.99 8.16 4.00
N GLY A 6 -3.84 6.96 4.57
CA GLY A 6 -4.94 6.06 4.90
C GLY A 6 -5.57 5.39 3.67
N THR A 7 -6.05 6.19 2.72
CA THR A 7 -6.66 5.77 1.44
C THR A 7 -5.90 6.41 0.28
N THR A 8 -5.61 5.67 -0.79
CA THR A 8 -4.92 6.17 -1.98
C THR A 8 -5.55 5.61 -3.25
N GLU A 9 -5.42 6.32 -4.36
CA GLU A 9 -5.97 5.90 -5.64
C GLU A 9 -5.03 4.93 -6.36
N PHE A 10 -5.59 3.94 -7.05
CA PHE A 10 -4.82 2.93 -7.80
C PHE A 10 -3.80 3.57 -8.75
N ARG A 11 -4.19 4.62 -9.49
CA ARG A 11 -3.26 5.32 -10.41
C ARG A 11 -2.13 6.03 -9.68
N LEU A 12 -2.38 6.59 -8.50
CA LEU A 12 -1.34 7.22 -7.71
C LEU A 12 -0.35 6.15 -7.22
N LEU A 13 -0.84 5.01 -6.73
CA LEU A 13 0.02 3.88 -6.35
C LEU A 13 0.86 3.38 -7.51
N ARG A 14 0.25 3.18 -8.68
CA ARG A 14 0.96 2.78 -9.91
C ARG A 14 2.09 3.73 -10.23
N ASN A 15 1.80 5.03 -10.25
CA ASN A 15 2.77 6.04 -10.63
C ASN A 15 3.88 6.20 -9.57
N SER A 16 3.55 6.11 -8.28
CA SER A 16 4.53 6.21 -7.20
C SER A 16 5.42 4.98 -7.04
N LEU A 17 4.91 3.79 -7.37
CA LEU A 17 5.66 2.53 -7.31
C LEU A 17 6.33 2.19 -8.65
N GLU A 18 6.08 2.98 -9.70
CA GLU A 18 6.61 2.80 -11.05
C GLU A 18 6.38 1.39 -11.63
N VAL A 19 5.28 0.76 -11.24
CA VAL A 19 4.88 -0.57 -11.70
C VAL A 19 3.78 -0.49 -12.76
N SER A 20 3.66 -1.55 -13.57
CA SER A 20 2.56 -1.69 -14.53
C SER A 20 1.23 -2.04 -13.83
N ASP A 21 0.11 -1.69 -14.46
CA ASP A 21 -1.25 -1.97 -13.96
C ASP A 21 -1.48 -3.46 -13.66
N PRO A 22 -1.02 -4.44 -14.48
CA PRO A 22 -1.17 -5.86 -14.17
C PRO A 22 -0.40 -6.28 -12.93
N THR A 23 0.83 -5.77 -12.77
CA THR A 23 1.68 -6.06 -11.60
C THR A 23 1.06 -5.50 -10.32
N LEU A 24 0.62 -4.24 -10.35
CA LEU A 24 -0.05 -3.63 -9.20
C LEU A 24 -1.35 -4.36 -8.85
N SER A 25 -2.16 -4.70 -9.85
CA SER A 25 -3.43 -5.41 -9.63
C SER A 25 -3.21 -6.79 -8.99
N LYS A 26 -2.16 -7.50 -9.41
CA LYS A 26 -1.80 -8.80 -8.82
C LYS A 26 -1.36 -8.66 -7.37
N HIS A 27 -0.48 -7.70 -7.07
CA HIS A 27 -0.03 -7.44 -5.69
C HIS A 27 -1.19 -7.03 -4.78
N LEU A 28 -2.05 -6.12 -5.23
CA LEU A 28 -3.20 -5.67 -4.44
C LEU A 28 -4.18 -6.80 -4.15
N ARG A 29 -4.44 -7.71 -5.11
CA ARG A 29 -5.26 -8.91 -4.85
C ARG A 29 -4.66 -9.84 -3.81
N ILE A 30 -3.34 -10.03 -3.82
CA ILE A 30 -2.65 -10.87 -2.82
C ILE A 30 -2.77 -10.23 -1.44
N LEU A 31 -2.56 -8.91 -1.35
CA LEU A 31 -2.69 -8.17 -0.10
C LEU A 31 -4.15 -8.13 0.39
N GLU A 32 -5.13 -8.02 -0.50
CA GLU A 32 -6.56 -8.07 -0.18
C GLU A 32 -6.94 -9.45 0.34
N ALA A 33 -6.50 -10.53 -0.33
CA ALA A 33 -6.72 -11.90 0.13
C ALA A 33 -6.06 -12.20 1.48
N ALA A 34 -4.95 -11.53 1.78
CA ALA A 34 -4.29 -11.59 3.09
C ALA A 34 -4.94 -10.68 4.15
N GLY A 35 -5.97 -9.91 3.79
CA GLY A 35 -6.65 -8.99 4.69
C GLY A 35 -5.85 -7.73 5.04
N TYR A 36 -4.82 -7.38 4.26
CA TYR A 36 -3.95 -6.23 4.50
C TYR A 36 -4.41 -4.95 3.79
N VAL A 37 -5.19 -5.06 2.72
CA VAL A 37 -5.75 -3.91 2.02
C VAL A 37 -7.21 -4.11 1.67
N ASP A 38 -7.97 -3.03 1.66
CA ASP A 38 -9.32 -2.97 1.11
C ASP A 38 -9.30 -2.27 -0.25
N ILE A 39 -9.93 -2.89 -1.26
CA ILE A 39 -10.10 -2.32 -2.59
C ILE A 39 -11.53 -1.77 -2.73
N LEU A 40 -11.64 -0.45 -2.68
CA LEU A 40 -12.90 0.28 -2.77
C LEU A 40 -13.11 0.75 -4.21
N LYS A 41 -14.09 0.16 -4.91
CA LYS A 41 -14.52 0.65 -6.23
C LYS A 41 -15.58 1.74 -6.04
N GLY A 42 -15.28 2.95 -6.51
CA GLY A 42 -16.21 4.08 -6.47
C GLY A 42 -16.35 4.76 -7.82
N ILE A 43 -17.32 5.65 -7.93
CA ILE A 43 -17.49 6.55 -9.08
C ILE A 43 -17.27 7.96 -8.57
N VAL A 44 -16.29 8.67 -9.12
CA VAL A 44 -16.01 10.07 -8.79
C VAL A 44 -16.08 10.87 -10.08
N ALA A 45 -16.92 11.91 -10.10
CA ALA A 45 -17.11 12.79 -11.26
C ALA A 45 -17.37 12.00 -12.57
N SER A 46 -18.31 11.05 -12.53
CA SER A 46 -18.73 10.23 -13.68
C SER A 46 -17.66 9.28 -14.24
N ARG A 47 -16.53 9.08 -13.54
CA ARG A 47 -15.48 8.12 -13.93
C ARG A 47 -15.28 7.06 -12.83
N PRO A 48 -15.15 5.77 -13.19
CA PRO A 48 -14.81 4.73 -12.22
C PRO A 48 -13.41 5.00 -11.65
N ARG A 49 -13.31 5.01 -10.33
CA ARG A 49 -12.06 5.14 -9.59
C ARG A 49 -11.94 4.03 -8.56
N THR A 50 -10.80 3.35 -8.60
CA THR A 50 -10.41 2.38 -7.60
C THR A 50 -9.56 3.07 -6.54
N ARG A 51 -10.03 3.02 -5.30
CA ARG A 51 -9.29 3.41 -4.11
C ARG A 51 -8.79 2.15 -3.41
N VAL A 52 -7.66 2.29 -2.76
CA VAL A 52 -6.97 1.23 -2.01
C VAL A 52 -6.66 1.81 -0.65
N GLN A 53 -6.97 1.08 0.40
CA GLN A 53 -6.70 1.48 1.78
C GLN A 53 -6.01 0.33 2.51
N LEU A 54 -5.05 0.64 3.39
CA LEU A 54 -4.52 -0.35 4.32
C LEU A 54 -5.57 -0.63 5.41
N THR A 55 -5.77 -1.91 5.72
CA THR A 55 -6.45 -2.33 6.94
C THR A 55 -5.52 -2.11 8.14
N ASP A 56 -6.04 -2.29 9.36
CA ASP A 56 -5.21 -2.16 10.55
C ASP A 56 -4.17 -3.30 10.64
N ALA A 57 -4.57 -4.52 10.28
CA ALA A 57 -3.65 -5.65 10.13
C ALA A 57 -2.57 -5.38 9.05
N GLY A 58 -2.94 -4.77 7.93
CA GLY A 58 -1.99 -4.38 6.89
C GLY A 58 -1.03 -3.28 7.33
N ARG A 59 -1.50 -2.32 8.14
CA ARG A 59 -0.64 -1.29 8.75
C ARG A 59 0.39 -1.91 9.68
N GLU A 60 -0.03 -2.84 10.53
CA GLU A 60 0.86 -3.53 11.47
C GLU A 60 1.89 -4.40 10.74
N ALA A 61 1.45 -5.22 9.78
CA ALA A 61 2.32 -6.06 8.96
C ALA A 61 3.35 -5.23 8.17
N PHE A 62 2.95 -4.08 7.63
CA PHE A 62 3.88 -3.18 6.92
C PHE A 62 4.91 -2.56 7.87
N THR A 63 4.49 -2.08 9.04
CA THR A 63 5.42 -1.55 10.06
C THR A 63 6.42 -2.63 10.49
N GLY A 64 5.95 -3.86 10.75
CA GLY A 64 6.81 -4.98 11.09
C GLY A 64 7.80 -5.33 9.98
N HIS A 65 7.35 -5.32 8.72
CA HIS A 65 8.22 -5.58 7.57
C HIS A 65 9.29 -4.49 7.39
N VAL A 66 8.92 -3.22 7.53
CA VAL A 66 9.89 -2.10 7.45
C VAL A 66 10.86 -2.15 8.62
N ALA A 67 10.39 -2.45 9.85
CA ALA A 67 11.25 -2.63 11.01
C ALA A 67 12.27 -3.76 10.77
N PHE A 68 11.83 -4.90 10.27
CA PHE A 68 12.70 -6.02 9.92
C PHE A 68 13.71 -5.65 8.83
N LEU A 69 13.30 -4.97 7.76
CA LEU A 69 14.22 -4.51 6.73
C LEU A 69 15.25 -3.51 7.29
N ARG A 70 14.86 -2.62 8.21
CA ARG A 70 15.79 -1.72 8.91
C ARG A 70 16.83 -2.49 9.71
N THR A 71 16.42 -3.57 10.40
CA THR A 71 17.37 -4.44 11.13
C THR A 71 18.36 -5.15 10.21
N ILE A 72 17.95 -5.51 8.98
CA ILE A 72 18.84 -6.16 8.00
C ILE A 72 19.83 -5.15 7.40
N VAL A 73 19.35 -3.94 7.09
CA VAL A 73 20.16 -2.89 6.46
C VAL A 73 21.06 -2.18 7.49
N GLY A 74 20.94 -2.51 8.78
CA GLY A 74 21.71 -1.87 9.85
C GLY A 74 21.31 -0.41 10.07
N ALA A 75 20.12 0.00 9.63
CA ALA A 75 19.61 1.36 9.84
C ALA A 75 19.03 1.50 11.26
N ASP A 76 19.88 1.21 12.26
CA ASP A 76 19.79 1.73 13.62
C ASP A 76 20.78 2.92 13.80
N ASP A 77 21.28 3.47 12.69
CA ASP A 77 21.99 4.75 12.65
C ASP A 77 21.08 5.84 12.06
N ALA A 78 20.12 6.29 12.85
CA ALA A 78 19.60 7.65 12.77
C ALA A 78 19.13 8.06 14.18
N GLU A 79 20.07 8.69 14.88
CA GLU A 79 19.92 9.40 16.15
C GLU A 79 18.67 10.34 16.22
N PRO A 80 18.22 10.67 17.44
CA PRO A 80 16.94 11.33 17.76
C PRO A 80 16.69 12.72 17.17
#